data_AF-A0A7L4TS98-F1
#
_entry.id   AF-A0A7L4TS98-F1
#
_cell.length_a   1.000
_cell.length_b   1.000
_cell.length_c   1.000
_cell.angle_alpha   90.00
_cell.angle_beta   90.00
_cell.angle_gamma   90.00
#
_symmetry.space_group_name_H-M   'P 1'
#
loop_
_entity.id
_entity.type
_entity.pdbx_description
1 polymer ?
#
loop_
_entity_poly.entity_id
_entity_poly.type
_entity_poly.pdbx_seq_one_letter_code
_entity_poly.pdbx_strand_id
1 'polypeptide(L)'
;MWISNTATTMMMIPMAIAVTKHVANTINKNNSNVSIVPGEFQFGTALMLGIAYAATLGGFGTIIGAPANTILVATVNNLYDVQISFAHWMLFGVPLVIFLVPLVWIYLVKIAFPMKIKNLSGGSS
;
A
#
# COMPACT_ATOMS: atom_id res chain seq x y z
N MET A 1 6.42 6.28 6.79
CA MET A 1 7.79 6.45 7.35
C MET A 1 7.91 7.61 8.34
N TRP A 2 7.23 8.76 8.14
CA TRP A 2 7.28 9.91 9.08
C TRP A 2 5.92 10.27 9.70
N ILE A 3 4.84 9.81 9.10
CA ILE A 3 3.46 9.95 9.56
C ILE A 3 2.97 8.54 9.93
N SER A 4 2.17 8.44 11.00
CA SER A 4 1.60 7.16 11.46
C SER A 4 0.80 6.48 10.35
N ASN A 5 0.96 5.16 10.23
CA ASN A 5 0.30 4.33 9.20
C ASN A 5 -1.22 4.56 9.18
N THR A 6 -1.85 4.70 10.34
CA THR A 6 -3.29 4.95 10.47
C THR A 6 -3.67 6.31 9.88
N ALA A 7 -2.91 7.36 10.18
CA ALA A 7 -3.17 8.71 9.66
C ALA A 7 -3.00 8.76 8.13
N THR A 8 -1.94 8.14 7.60
CA THR A 8 -1.73 8.05 6.15
C THR A 8 -2.86 7.29 5.47
N THR A 9 -3.30 6.16 6.05
CA THR A 9 -4.41 5.37 5.49
C THR A 9 -5.70 6.19 5.46
N MET A 10 -6.04 6.87 6.56
CA MET A 10 -7.25 7.70 6.64
C MET A 10 -7.24 8.84 5.60
N MET A 11 -6.08 9.44 5.32
CA MET A 11 -5.95 10.47 4.29
C MET A 11 -6.11 9.90 2.86
N MET A 12 -5.65 8.67 2.62
CA MET A 12 -5.70 8.04 1.30
C MET A 12 -7.06 7.42 0.96
N ILE A 13 -7.85 6.99 1.95
CA ILE A 13 -9.15 6.34 1.73
C ILE A 13 -10.10 7.21 0.86
N PRO A 14 -10.33 8.51 1.16
CA PRO A 14 -11.20 9.35 0.34
C PRO A 14 -10.73 9.47 -1.12
N MET A 15 -9.41 9.58 -1.33
CA MET A 15 -8.82 9.63 -2.67
C MET A 15 -9.04 8.31 -3.42
N ALA A 16 -8.85 7.18 -2.73
CA ALA A 16 -9.05 5.86 -3.30
C ALA A 16 -10.51 5.64 -3.74
N ILE A 17 -11.47 6.09 -2.93
CA ILE A 17 -12.91 6.02 -3.25
C ILE A 17 -13.21 6.87 -4.49
N ALA A 18 -12.68 8.10 -4.55
CA ALA A 18 -12.90 9.00 -5.69
C ALA A 18 -12.35 8.40 -6.99
N VAL A 19 -11.12 7.86 -6.97
CA VAL A 19 -10.50 7.18 -8.11
C VAL A 19 -11.30 5.96 -8.52
N THR A 20 -11.69 5.11 -7.57
CA THR A 20 -12.49 3.91 -7.83
C THR A 20 -13.82 4.26 -8.52
N LYS A 21 -14.52 5.28 -8.03
CA LYS A 21 -15.78 5.76 -8.60
C LYS A 21 -15.58 6.34 -10.00
N HIS A 22 -14.51 7.11 -10.22
CA HIS A 22 -14.20 7.66 -11.54
C HIS A 22 -13.92 6.56 -12.56
N VAL A 23 -13.10 5.57 -12.22
CA VAL A 23 -12.79 4.43 -13.08
C VAL A 23 -14.06 3.61 -13.38
N ALA A 24 -14.89 3.34 -12.37
CA ALA A 24 -16.14 2.60 -12.55
C ALA A 24 -17.11 3.32 -13.51
N ASN A 25 -17.28 4.65 -13.37
CA ASN A 25 -18.12 5.43 -14.27
C ASN A 25 -17.61 5.42 -15.72
N THR A 26 -16.29 5.51 -15.91
CA THR A 26 -15.66 5.46 -17.23
C THR A 26 -15.85 4.10 -17.91
N ILE A 27 -15.86 3.01 -17.15
CA ILE A 27 -16.11 1.66 -17.68
C ILE A 27 -17.59 1.45 -18.03
N ASN A 28 -18.51 1.87 -17.15
CA ASN A 28 -19.95 1.76 -17.42
C ASN A 28 -20.40 2.56 -18.65
N LYS A 29 -19.79 3.73 -18.91
CA LYS A 29 -20.04 4.51 -20.12
C LYS A 29 -19.63 3.76 -21.41
N ASN A 30 -18.71 2.80 -21.32
CA ASN A 30 -18.18 2.01 -22.45
C ASN A 30 -18.87 0.64 -22.61
N ASN A 31 -20.16 0.52 -22.28
CA ASN A 31 -21.01 -0.68 -22.50
C ASN A 31 -20.58 -1.97 -21.75
N SER A 32 -19.80 -1.86 -20.68
CA SER A 32 -19.53 -2.99 -19.79
C SER A 32 -20.40 -2.85 -18.54
N ASN A 33 -21.31 -3.80 -18.30
CA ASN A 33 -22.15 -3.83 -17.10
C ASN A 33 -21.27 -4.23 -15.89
N VAL A 34 -20.43 -3.32 -15.41
CA VAL A 34 -19.50 -3.59 -14.31
C VAL A 34 -20.17 -3.21 -13.00
N SER A 35 -20.41 -4.22 -12.18
CA SER A 35 -20.93 -4.01 -10.83
C SER A 35 -19.94 -3.18 -10.01
N ILE A 36 -20.39 -2.01 -9.54
CA ILE A 36 -19.63 -1.08 -8.68
C ILE A 36 -19.86 -1.44 -7.20
N VAL A 37 -20.44 -2.61 -6.92
CA VAL A 37 -20.72 -3.06 -5.56
C VAL A 37 -19.39 -3.29 -4.82
N PRO A 38 -19.26 -2.80 -3.57
CA PRO A 38 -18.10 -3.10 -2.74
C PRO A 38 -17.85 -4.61 -2.67
N GLY A 39 -16.63 -5.04 -3.04
CA GLY A 39 -16.25 -6.45 -3.08
C GLY A 39 -16.39 -7.13 -4.45
N GLU A 40 -17.18 -6.58 -5.38
CA GLU A 40 -17.30 -7.12 -6.74
C GLU A 40 -16.38 -6.41 -7.74
N PHE A 41 -16.05 -5.14 -7.47
CA PHE A 41 -15.12 -4.38 -8.29
C PHE A 41 -13.66 -4.63 -7.90
N GLN A 42 -13.02 -5.57 -8.62
CA GLN A 42 -11.65 -6.02 -8.38
C GLN A 42 -10.62 -4.88 -8.29
N PHE A 43 -10.75 -3.82 -9.11
CA PHE A 43 -9.87 -2.65 -9.04
C PHE A 43 -9.99 -1.92 -7.70
N GLY A 44 -11.22 -1.66 -7.23
CA GLY A 44 -11.46 -0.99 -5.96
C GLY A 44 -10.91 -1.80 -4.79
N THR A 45 -11.14 -3.11 -4.79
CA THR A 45 -10.60 -4.03 -3.77
C THR A 45 -9.07 -4.04 -3.77
N ALA A 46 -8.46 -4.17 -4.95
CA ALA A 46 -6.99 -4.16 -5.09
C ALA A 46 -6.38 -2.82 -4.65
N LEU A 47 -7.01 -1.69 -4.98
CA LEU A 47 -6.55 -0.36 -4.59
C LEU A 47 -6.62 -0.15 -3.07
N MET A 48 -7.74 -0.53 -2.44
CA MET A 48 -7.91 -0.41 -0.98
C MET A 48 -6.91 -1.29 -0.23
N LEU A 49 -6.75 -2.55 -0.65
CA LEU A 49 -5.75 -3.45 -0.06
C LEU A 49 -4.33 -2.93 -0.32
N GLY A 50 -4.05 -2.40 -1.51
CA GLY A 50 -2.77 -1.81 -1.85
C GLY A 50 -2.39 -0.67 -0.89
N ILE A 51 -3.33 0.22 -0.58
CA ILE A 51 -3.10 1.30 0.39
C ILE A 51 -2.84 0.74 1.78
N ALA A 52 -3.63 -0.24 2.24
CA ALA A 52 -3.45 -0.85 3.56
C ALA A 52 -2.07 -1.52 3.70
N TYR A 53 -1.64 -2.29 2.70
CA TYR A 53 -0.31 -2.91 2.70
C TYR A 53 0.80 -1.88 2.58
N ALA A 54 0.67 -0.87 1.72
CA ALA A 54 1.67 0.17 1.56
C ALA A 54 1.85 0.99 2.85
N ALA A 55 0.76 1.31 3.56
CA ALA A 55 0.82 1.98 4.85
C ALA A 55 1.56 1.13 5.89
N THR A 56 1.25 -0.16 5.99
CA THR A 56 1.93 -1.08 6.92
C THR A 56 3.41 -1.26 6.57
N LEU A 57 3.73 -1.55 5.31
CA LEU A 57 5.10 -1.72 4.84
C LEU A 57 5.93 -0.45 5.03
N GLY A 58 5.35 0.70 4.74
CA GLY A 58 5.96 2.01 4.97
C GLY A 58 6.26 2.32 6.45
N GLY A 59 5.73 1.55 7.39
CA GLY A 59 6.09 1.61 8.81
C GLY A 59 7.40 0.87 9.14
N PHE A 60 7.80 -0.13 8.36
CA PHE A 60 9.03 -0.90 8.60
C PHE A 60 10.30 -0.17 8.18
N GLY A 61 10.21 0.78 7.26
CA GLY A 61 11.41 1.37 6.68
C GLY A 61 12.16 2.35 7.62
N THR A 62 11.54 2.80 8.71
CA THR A 62 12.17 3.67 9.73
C THR A 62 11.88 3.15 11.14
N ILE A 63 12.76 3.48 12.10
CA ILE A 63 12.54 3.18 13.52
C ILE A 63 11.24 3.83 14.02
N ILE A 64 10.95 5.06 13.59
CA ILE A 64 9.79 5.85 14.06
C ILE A 64 8.50 5.45 13.31
N GLY A 65 8.59 4.60 12.29
CA GLY A 65 7.44 4.24 11.45
C GLY A 65 6.38 3.38 12.17
N ALA A 66 6.78 2.59 13.17
CA ALA A 66 5.87 1.79 13.97
C ALA A 66 6.36 1.69 15.44
N PRO A 67 5.46 1.73 16.45
CA PRO A 67 5.86 1.65 17.86
C PRO A 67 6.69 0.41 18.20
N ALA A 68 6.40 -0.73 17.58
CA ALA A 68 7.14 -1.98 17.78
C ALA A 68 8.62 -1.86 17.40
N ASN A 69 8.97 -1.08 16.37
CA ASN A 69 10.35 -0.89 15.93
C ASN A 69 11.16 -0.13 16.99
N THR A 70 10.58 0.95 17.54
CA THR A 70 11.20 1.72 18.63
C THR A 70 11.41 0.88 19.88
N ILE A 71 10.40 0.08 20.25
CA ILE A 71 10.50 -0.84 21.40
C ILE A 71 11.63 -1.83 21.18
N LEU A 72 11.73 -2.43 19.98
CA LEU A 72 12.80 -3.38 19.65
C LEU A 72 14.19 -2.76 19.78
N VAL A 73 14.40 -1.55 19.23
CA VAL A 73 15.69 -0.85 19.34
C VAL A 73 16.03 -0.55 20.79
N ALA A 74 15.05 -0.11 21.59
CA ALA A 74 15.24 0.12 23.02
C ALA A 74 15.58 -1.17 23.78
N THR A 75 14.88 -2.28 23.48
CA THR A 75 15.13 -3.58 24.13
C THR A 75 16.50 -4.14 23.77
N VAL A 76 16.92 -4.05 22.51
CA VAL A 76 18.26 -4.50 22.06
C VAL A 76 19.36 -3.71 22.76
N ASN A 77 19.19 -2.40 22.90
CA ASN A 77 20.12 -1.56 23.65
C ASN A 77 20.19 -1.98 25.13
N ASN A 78 19.05 -2.22 25.78
CA ASN A 78 19.02 -2.61 27.20
C ASN A 78 19.57 -4.02 27.48
N LEU A 79 19.34 -4.99 26.58
CA LEU A 79 19.73 -6.38 26.81
C LEU A 79 21.14 -6.72 26.32
N TYR A 80 21.59 -6.08 25.23
CA TYR A 80 22.83 -6.45 24.54
C TYR A 80 23.82 -5.28 24.44
N ASP A 81 23.48 -4.09 24.95
CA ASP A 81 24.29 -2.85 24.85
C ASP A 81 24.61 -2.47 23.38
N VAL A 82 23.77 -2.91 22.44
CA VAL A 82 23.90 -2.61 21.00
C VAL A 82 23.01 -1.43 20.64
N GLN A 83 23.64 -0.33 20.24
CA GLN A 83 22.94 0.87 19.78
C GLN A 83 22.68 0.82 18.28
N ILE A 84 21.41 0.63 17.91
CA ILE A 84 20.98 0.71 16.51
C ILE A 84 20.64 2.17 16.19
N SER A 85 21.49 2.82 15.39
CA SER A 85 21.24 4.20 14.95
C SER A 85 20.12 4.27 13.91
N PHE A 86 19.48 5.44 13.81
CA PHE A 86 18.43 5.70 12.81
C PHE A 86 18.91 5.45 11.37
N ALA A 87 20.13 5.90 11.04
CA ALA A 87 20.73 5.69 9.73
C ALA A 87 21.00 4.20 9.46
N HIS A 88 21.48 3.45 10.46
CA HIS A 88 21.74 2.03 10.32
C HIS A 88 20.46 1.24 10.05
N TRP A 89 19.36 1.58 10.74
CA TRP A 89 18.05 0.99 10.45
C TRP A 89 17.59 1.32 9.04
N MET A 90 17.71 2.57 8.59
CA MET A 90 17.26 2.98 7.25
C MET A 90 18.01 2.26 6.13
N LEU A 91 19.31 1.99 6.30
CA LEU A 91 20.09 1.21 5.32
C LEU A 91 19.52 -0.19 5.09
N PHE A 92 18.83 -0.77 6.07
CA PHE A 92 18.16 -2.05 5.93
C PHE A 92 16.67 -1.90 5.57
N GLY A 93 15.95 -1.06 6.31
CA GLY A 93 14.51 -0.89 6.21
C GLY A 93 14.05 -0.23 4.91
N VAL A 94 14.76 0.80 4.42
CA VAL A 94 14.37 1.50 3.18
C VAL A 94 14.46 0.57 1.96
N PRO A 95 15.60 -0.13 1.71
CA PRO A 95 15.67 -1.08 0.60
C PRO A 95 14.62 -2.18 0.69
N LEU A 96 14.35 -2.69 1.90
CA LEU A 96 13.32 -3.70 2.12
C LEU A 96 11.94 -3.19 1.67
N VAL A 97 11.53 -1.99 2.07
CA VAL A 97 10.24 -1.40 1.68
C VAL A 97 10.16 -1.15 0.18
N ILE A 98 11.24 -0.61 -0.41
CA ILE A 98 11.33 -0.37 -1.86
C ILE A 98 11.14 -1.67 -2.65
N PHE A 99 11.58 -2.81 -2.11
CA PHE A 99 11.40 -4.11 -2.75
C PHE A 99 10.00 -4.71 -2.51
N LEU A 100 9.51 -4.64 -1.27
CA LEU A 100 8.23 -5.26 -0.89
C LEU A 100 7.02 -4.54 -1.49
N VAL A 101 7.05 -3.21 -1.65
CA VAL A 101 5.92 -2.46 -2.19
C VAL A 101 5.59 -2.87 -3.64
N PRO A 102 6.55 -2.88 -4.59
CA PRO A 102 6.32 -3.42 -5.93
C PRO A 102 5.91 -4.89 -5.93
N LEU A 103 6.48 -5.71 -5.05
CA LEU A 103 6.14 -7.13 -4.95
C LEU A 103 4.66 -7.32 -4.58
N VAL A 104 4.19 -6.60 -3.56
CA VAL A 104 2.77 -6.61 -3.16
C VAL A 104 1.89 -6.07 -4.27
N TRP A 105 2.29 -5.00 -4.94
CA TRP A 105 1.53 -4.46 -6.08
C TRP A 105 1.38 -5.49 -7.21
N ILE A 106 2.46 -6.16 -7.60
CA ILE A 106 2.45 -7.23 -8.61
C ILE A 106 1.53 -8.37 -8.15
N TYR A 107 1.63 -8.79 -6.89
CA TYR A 107 0.79 -9.85 -6.34
C TYR A 107 -0.70 -9.47 -6.38
N LEU A 108 -1.05 -8.27 -5.93
CA LEU A 108 -2.44 -7.80 -5.92
C LEU A 108 -3.01 -7.69 -7.34
N VAL A 109 -2.26 -7.11 -8.27
CA VAL A 109 -2.78 -6.82 -9.62
C VAL A 109 -2.76 -8.04 -10.53
N LYS A 110 -1.75 -8.91 -10.44
CA LYS A 110 -1.61 -10.05 -11.37
C LYS A 110 -2.18 -11.36 -10.84
N ILE A 111 -2.15 -11.58 -9.52
CA ILE A 111 -2.48 -12.88 -8.92
C ILE A 111 -3.81 -12.81 -8.17
N ALA A 112 -3.94 -11.91 -7.20
CA ALA A 112 -5.11 -11.87 -6.32
C ALA A 112 -6.35 -11.27 -7.01
N PHE A 113 -6.17 -10.18 -7.77
CA PHE A 113 -7.26 -9.44 -8.41
C PHE A 113 -6.93 -9.11 -9.88
N PRO A 114 -6.73 -10.14 -10.74
CA PRO A 114 -6.44 -9.92 -12.15
C PRO A 114 -7.61 -9.20 -12.81
N MET A 115 -7.37 -7.94 -13.19
CA MET A 115 -8.38 -7.12 -13.86
C MET A 115 -8.65 -7.65 -15.27
N LYS A 116 -9.89 -8.07 -15.52
CA LYS A 116 -10.35 -8.50 -16.86
C LYS A 116 -10.76 -7.32 -17.77
N ILE A 117 -10.23 -6.13 -17.55
CA ILE A 117 -10.60 -4.94 -18.33
C ILE A 117 -9.65 -4.86 -19.52
N LYS A 118 -10.07 -5.42 -20.65
CA LYS A 118 -9.22 -5.55 -21.85
C LYS A 118 -8.98 -4.21 -22.58
N ASN A 119 -9.77 -3.17 -22.32
CA ASN A 119 -9.60 -1.83 -22.91
C ASN A 119 -10.16 -0.74 -21.98
N LEU A 120 -9.29 -0.01 -21.28
CA LEU A 120 -9.61 1.33 -20.78
C LEU A 120 -9.31 2.30 -21.92
N SER A 121 -10.34 2.74 -22.64
CA SER A 121 -10.26 3.81 -23.64
C SER A 121 -9.68 5.07 -22.99
N GLY A 122 -8.36 5.24 -23.07
CA GLY A 122 -7.60 6.33 -22.46
C GLY A 122 -6.13 6.02 -22.13
N GLY A 123 -5.72 4.74 -22.10
CA GLY A 123 -4.32 4.35 -21.95
C GLY A 123 -3.81 3.71 -23.23
N SER A 124 -3.12 4.46 -24.08
CA SER A 124 -2.45 3.88 -25.24
C SER A 124 -1.26 3.02 -24.79
N SER A 125 -1.34 1.72 -25.03
CA SER A 125 -0.22 0.93 -25.54
C SER A 125 -0.75 0.03 -26.64
#